data_AF-A0A9P8VR43-F1
#
_entry.id   AF-A0A9P8VR43-F1
#
_cell.length_a   1.000
_cell.length_b   1.000
_cell.length_c   1.000
_cell.angle_alpha   90.00
_cell.angle_beta   90.00
_cell.angle_gamma   90.00
#
_symmetry.space_group_name_H-M   'P 1'
#
loop_
_entity.id
_entity.type
_entity.pdbx_description
1 polymer ?
#
loop_
_entity_poly.entity_id
_entity_poly.type
_entity_poly.pdbx_seq_one_letter_code
_entity_poly.pdbx_strand_id
1 'polypeptide(L)'
;MGKKQKVSDYVNNLEADSMTGSWTPAGTWHRIHGDCKSTTGGKWHMETMTTKPKKKKDGTTEPSTYKVKLIEDGSSIWTNEYSSEPSFEVIVNDVQADLG
;
A
#
# COMPACT_ATOMS: atom_id res chain seq x y z
N MET A 1 -1.85 26.34 17.61
CA MET A 1 -2.30 24.93 17.60
C MET A 1 -2.09 24.38 16.20
N GLY A 2 -1.05 23.56 15.98
CA GLY A 2 -0.85 22.92 14.68
C GLY A 2 -2.04 22.03 14.36
N LYS A 3 -2.64 22.17 13.18
CA LYS A 3 -3.71 21.29 12.73
C LYS A 3 -3.19 19.86 12.83
N LYS A 4 -3.85 19.02 13.63
CA LYS A 4 -3.57 17.57 13.65
C LYS A 4 -3.84 17.07 12.24
N GLN A 5 -2.80 16.83 11.45
CA GLN A 5 -2.93 16.21 10.13
C GLN A 5 -3.73 14.92 10.30
N LYS A 6 -4.83 14.79 9.56
CA LYS A 6 -5.63 13.58 9.53
C LYS A 6 -5.08 12.63 8.48
N VAL A 7 -5.40 11.34 8.61
CA VAL A 7 -5.13 10.36 7.54
C VAL A 7 -5.76 10.81 6.23
N SER A 8 -6.97 11.39 6.25
CA SER A 8 -7.62 11.92 5.05
C SER A 8 -6.82 13.06 4.40
N ASP A 9 -6.18 13.94 5.17
CA ASP A 9 -5.28 14.96 4.61
C ASP A 9 -4.08 14.31 3.91
N TYR A 10 -3.52 13.23 4.47
CA TYR A 10 -2.43 12.50 3.84
C TYR A 10 -2.89 11.80 2.55
N VAL A 11 -3.99 11.08 2.62
CA VAL A 11 -4.56 10.27 1.55
C VAL A 11 -5.05 11.11 0.38
N ASN A 12 -5.71 12.25 0.64
CA ASN A 12 -6.14 13.18 -0.40
C ASN A 12 -4.97 13.90 -1.10
N ASN A 13 -3.77 13.88 -0.50
CA ASN A 13 -2.55 14.41 -1.11
C ASN A 13 -1.65 13.30 -1.70
N LEU A 14 -2.09 12.03 -1.71
CA LEU A 14 -1.38 10.97 -2.42
C LEU A 14 -1.48 11.18 -3.93
N GLU A 15 -0.33 11.19 -4.59
CA GLU A 15 -0.23 11.28 -6.04
C GLU A 15 0.37 9.97 -6.57
N ALA A 16 -0.41 9.25 -7.39
CA ALA A 16 0.01 7.97 -7.96
C ALA A 16 1.30 8.09 -8.78
N ASP A 17 1.46 9.17 -9.56
CA ASP A 17 2.66 9.47 -10.35
C ASP A 17 3.91 9.72 -9.49
N SER A 18 3.72 10.16 -8.25
CA SER A 18 4.79 10.41 -7.28
C SER A 18 5.13 9.15 -6.45
N MET A 19 4.34 8.08 -6.58
CA MET A 19 4.63 6.80 -5.91
C MET A 19 5.84 6.13 -6.56
N THR A 20 6.96 6.16 -5.85
CA THR A 20 8.18 5.48 -6.27
C THR A 20 8.42 4.26 -5.38
N GLY A 21 8.65 3.12 -6.03
CA GLY A 21 8.90 1.86 -5.36
C GLY A 21 8.97 0.76 -6.41
N SER A 22 10.12 0.10 -6.52
CA SER A 22 10.21 -1.09 -7.36
C SER A 22 9.26 -2.12 -6.78
N TRP A 23 8.24 -2.45 -7.56
CA TRP A 23 7.25 -3.50 -7.35
C TRP A 23 7.93 -4.88 -7.46
N THR A 24 9.09 -5.07 -6.82
CA THR A 24 9.88 -6.29 -6.95
C THR A 24 9.31 -7.33 -5.98
N PRO A 25 8.56 -8.35 -6.46
CA PRO A 25 7.75 -9.22 -5.62
C PRO A 25 8.61 -10.22 -4.86
N ALA A 26 9.10 -9.88 -3.66
CA ALA A 26 9.93 -10.78 -2.87
C ALA A 26 9.22 -11.34 -1.63
N GLY A 27 7.91 -11.65 -1.71
CA GLY A 27 7.18 -12.30 -0.60
C GLY A 27 7.31 -11.58 0.75
N THR A 28 7.62 -10.29 0.72
CA THR A 28 7.96 -9.44 1.87
C THR A 28 7.30 -8.08 1.63
N TRP A 29 6.91 -7.40 2.71
CA TRP A 29 6.38 -6.05 2.64
C TRP A 29 7.46 -5.08 2.19
N HIS A 30 7.17 -4.33 1.13
CA HIS A 30 8.01 -3.25 0.63
C HIS A 30 7.31 -1.93 0.89
N ARG A 31 8.03 -1.01 1.51
CA ARG A 31 7.55 0.34 1.75
C ARG A 31 7.55 1.14 0.45
N ILE A 32 6.43 1.76 0.15
CA ILE A 32 6.26 2.67 -0.99
C ILE A 32 6.27 4.09 -0.48
N HIS A 33 7.10 4.92 -1.10
CA HIS A 33 7.13 6.34 -0.82
C HIS A 33 6.17 7.05 -1.78
N GLY A 34 4.99 7.40 -1.26
CA GLY A 34 3.93 8.03 -2.04
C GLY A 34 3.82 9.55 -1.91
N ASP A 35 4.45 10.15 -0.89
CA ASP A 35 4.25 11.58 -0.60
C ASP A 35 5.37 12.49 -1.11
N CYS A 36 6.48 11.95 -1.65
CA CYS A 36 7.67 12.68 -2.15
C CYS A 36 8.24 13.78 -1.21
N LYS A 37 7.69 13.98 0.00
CA LYS A 37 7.93 15.11 0.90
C LYS A 37 8.58 14.69 2.21
N SER A 38 8.46 13.42 2.60
CA SER A 38 9.07 12.92 3.82
C SER A 38 10.34 12.12 3.52
N THR A 39 11.48 12.81 3.46
CA THR A 39 12.83 12.20 3.48
C THR A 39 13.12 11.41 4.75
N THR A 40 12.26 11.54 5.77
CA THR A 40 12.18 10.68 6.94
C THR A 40 10.84 10.00 6.87
N GLY A 41 10.81 8.68 6.68
CA GLY A 41 9.58 7.92 6.48
C GLY A 41 8.48 8.33 7.46
N GLY A 42 7.56 9.18 6.97
CA GLY A 42 6.68 9.98 7.80
C GLY A 42 5.72 9.18 8.65
N LYS A 43 4.89 9.90 9.42
CA LYS A 43 3.82 9.32 10.24
C LYS A 43 2.91 8.38 9.44
N TRP A 44 2.78 8.56 8.13
CA TRP A 44 2.07 7.65 7.25
C TRP A 44 2.96 7.08 6.17
N HIS A 45 2.77 5.81 5.84
CA HIS A 45 3.38 5.18 4.66
C HIS A 45 2.57 4.00 4.18
N MET A 46 2.71 3.70 2.90
CA MET A 46 2.11 2.53 2.29
C MET A 46 3.12 1.40 2.21
N GLU A 47 2.67 0.18 2.43
CA GLU A 47 3.45 -1.03 2.20
C GLU A 47 2.70 -1.97 1.26
N THR A 48 3.42 -2.61 0.35
CA THR A 48 2.87 -3.58 -0.60
C THR A 48 3.59 -4.91 -0.49
N MET A 49 2.87 -6.00 -0.71
CA MET A 49 3.43 -7.36 -0.71
C MET A 49 2.74 -8.21 -1.76
N THR A 50 3.50 -9.00 -2.50
CA THR A 50 2.95 -10.09 -3.31
C THR A 50 3.02 -11.39 -2.54
N THR A 51 1.91 -12.12 -2.47
CA THR A 51 1.91 -13.46 -1.91
C THR A 51 2.53 -14.42 -2.93
N LYS A 52 3.38 -15.34 -2.45
CA LYS A 52 3.93 -16.37 -3.32
C LYS A 52 2.83 -17.37 -3.67
N PRO A 53 2.80 -17.88 -4.91
CA PRO A 53 1.84 -18.91 -5.28
C PRO A 53 2.09 -20.15 -4.43
N LYS A 54 1.04 -20.68 -3.81
CA LYS A 54 1.13 -21.83 -2.90
C LYS A 54 0.54 -23.06 -3.57
N LYS A 55 1.28 -24.17 -3.57
CA LYS A 55 0.70 -25.47 -3.92
C LYS A 55 -0.23 -25.94 -2.81
N LYS A 56 -1.48 -26.22 -3.17
CA LYS A 56 -2.46 -26.86 -2.30
C LYS A 56 -2.23 -28.36 -2.26
N LYS A 57 -2.77 -29.02 -1.23
CA LYS A 57 -2.62 -30.48 -1.02
C LYS A 57 -3.22 -31.30 -2.17
N ASP A 58 -4.18 -30.75 -2.90
CA ASP A 58 -4.83 -31.35 -4.07
C ASP A 58 -4.04 -31.19 -5.39
N GLY A 59 -2.85 -30.57 -5.35
CA GLY A 59 -1.98 -30.42 -6.53
C GLY A 59 -2.23 -29.15 -7.35
N THR A 60 -3.29 -28.39 -7.05
CA THR A 60 -3.51 -27.06 -7.65
C THR A 60 -2.60 -26.00 -7.03
N THR A 61 -2.32 -24.94 -7.79
CA THR A 61 -1.53 -23.79 -7.33
C THR A 61 -2.47 -22.61 -7.07
N GLU A 62 -2.45 -22.07 -5.86
CA GLU A 62 -3.11 -20.81 -5.55
C GLU A 62 -2.39 -19.66 -6.28
N PRO A 63 -3.12 -18.80 -7.00
CA PRO A 63 -2.51 -17.66 -7.67
C PRO A 63 -1.91 -16.69 -6.65
N SER A 64 -0.87 -15.97 -7.07
CA SER A 64 -0.33 -14.87 -6.29
C SER A 64 -1.39 -13.78 -6.13
N THR A 65 -1.54 -13.28 -4.91
CA THR A 65 -2.34 -12.09 -4.59
C THR A 65 -1.43 -10.94 -4.22
N TYR A 66 -1.98 -9.74 -4.30
CA TYR A 66 -1.24 -8.50 -4.09
C TYR A 66 -1.87 -7.76 -2.92
N LYS A 67 -1.15 -7.65 -1.81
CA LYS A 67 -1.62 -7.00 -0.60
C LYS A 67 -1.05 -5.62 -0.48
N VAL A 68 -1.87 -4.68 -0.03
CA VAL A 68 -1.48 -3.31 0.24
C VAL A 68 -1.97 -2.98 1.64
N LYS A 69 -1.18 -2.23 2.41
CA LYS A 69 -1.63 -1.67 3.68
C LYS A 69 -1.10 -0.26 3.85
N LEU A 70 -1.90 0.56 4.53
CA LEU A 70 -1.49 1.89 4.97
C LEU A 70 -1.19 1.83 6.45
N ILE A 71 0.01 2.30 6.81
CA ILE A 71 0.50 2.36 8.19
C ILE A 71 0.45 3.81 8.65
N GLU A 72 -0.15 4.06 9.81
CA GLU A 72 -0.06 5.30 10.59
C GLU A 72 0.70 5.03 11.89
N ASP A 73 1.82 5.70 12.10
CA ASP A 73 2.63 5.66 13.33
C ASP A 73 2.96 4.23 13.80
N GLY A 74 3.30 3.36 12.83
CA GLY A 74 3.62 1.95 13.06
C GLY A 74 2.42 1.00 13.15
N SER A 75 1.18 1.52 13.07
CA SER A 75 -0.04 0.72 13.10
C SER A 75 -0.73 0.67 11.73
N SER A 76 -1.15 -0.52 11.29
CA SER A 76 -1.96 -0.67 10.07
C SER A 76 -3.35 -0.10 10.31
N ILE A 77 -3.72 0.90 9.52
CA ILE A 77 -5.05 1.54 9.59
C ILE A 77 -5.94 1.17 8.40
N TRP A 78 -5.35 0.60 7.34
CA TRP A 78 -6.08 0.12 6.17
C TRP A 78 -5.31 -1.02 5.52
N THR A 79 -6.02 -1.98 4.94
CA THR A 79 -5.43 -3.11 4.22
C THR A 79 -6.39 -3.59 3.14
N ASN A 80 -5.87 -3.83 1.95
CA ASN A 80 -6.61 -4.38 0.83
C ASN A 80 -5.80 -5.49 0.13
N GLU A 81 -6.51 -6.39 -0.56
CA GLU A 81 -5.92 -7.49 -1.33
C GLU A 81 -6.52 -7.51 -2.75
N TYR A 82 -5.65 -7.60 -3.75
CA TYR A 82 -5.98 -7.65 -5.16
C TYR A 82 -5.59 -9.01 -5.74
N SER A 83 -6.46 -9.55 -6.60
CA SER A 83 -6.22 -10.81 -7.32
C SER A 83 -5.31 -10.66 -8.54
N SER A 84 -5.04 -9.42 -8.95
CA SER A 84 -4.19 -9.03 -10.09
C SER A 84 -3.37 -7.80 -9.70
N GLU A 85 -2.27 -7.54 -10.41
CA GLU A 85 -1.36 -6.44 -10.09
C GLU A 85 -2.10 -5.10 -10.21
N PRO A 86 -2.35 -4.38 -9.11
CA PRO A 86 -3.02 -3.09 -9.18
C PRO A 86 -2.00 -2.01 -9.57
N SER A 87 -2.42 -1.03 -10.38
CA SER A 87 -1.63 0.18 -10.60
C SER A 87 -1.64 1.06 -9.36
N PHE A 88 -0.66 1.97 -9.24
CA PHE A 88 -0.65 2.95 -8.15
C PHE A 88 -1.92 3.81 -8.12
N GLU A 89 -2.48 4.16 -9.28
CA GLU A 89 -3.74 4.91 -9.38
C GLU A 89 -4.90 4.15 -8.75
N VAL A 90 -5.04 2.85 -9.01
CA VAL A 90 -6.10 2.03 -8.42
C VAL A 90 -5.95 2.01 -6.90
N ILE A 91 -4.74 1.78 -6.40
CA ILE A 91 -4.48 1.76 -4.97
C ILE A 91 -4.82 3.11 -4.33
N VAL A 92 -4.36 4.22 -4.91
CA VAL A 92 -4.62 5.57 -4.38
C VAL A 92 -6.12 5.86 -4.37
N ASN A 93 -6.84 5.53 -5.45
CA ASN A 93 -8.28 5.69 -5.52
C ASN A 93 -9.01 4.88 -4.44
N ASP A 94 -8.64 3.61 -4.23
CA ASP A 94 -9.25 2.77 -3.20
C ASP A 94 -8.99 3.32 -1.79
N VAL A 95 -7.73 3.72 -1.51
CA VAL A 95 -7.37 4.33 -0.23
C VAL A 95 -8.12 5.65 -0.01
N GLN A 96 -8.26 6.48 -1.05
CA GLN A 96 -9.04 7.72 -1.00
C GLN A 96 -10.54 7.47 -0.82
N ALA A 97 -11.09 6.44 -1.45
CA ALA A 97 -12.49 6.07 -1.28
C ALA A 97 -12.80 5.60 0.16
N ASP A 98 -11.88 4.88 0.78
CA ASP A 98 -12.07 4.32 2.12
C ASP A 98 -11.68 5.27 3.27
N LEU A 99 -10.67 6.13 3.07
CA LEU A 99 -10.06 6.96 4.13
C LEU A 99 -10.04 8.47 3.84
N GLY A 100 -10.42 8.91 2.65
CA GLY A 100 -10.41 10.31 2.19
C GLY A 100 -11.43 11.21 2.86
#